data_AF-A0A9X1MH46-F1
#
_entry.id   AF-A0A9X1MH46-F1
#
_cell.length_a   1.000
_cell.length_b   1.000
_cell.length_c   1.000
_cell.angle_alpha   90.00
_cell.angle_beta   90.00
_cell.angle_gamma   90.00
#
_symmetry.space_group_name_H-M   'P 1'
#
loop_
_entity.id
_entity.type
_entity.pdbx_description
1 polymer ?
#
loop_
_entity_poly.entity_id
_entity_poly.type
_entity_poly.pdbx_seq_one_letter_code
_entity_poly.pdbx_strand_id
1 'polypeptide(L)' 'MRLRDIHRAVAAATGESISRIGRLGFQLEMSLEELDQFEDVRNPQVVDWDELEAERYQRAYWGPSDASRAA' A
#
# COMPACT_ATOMS: atom_id res chain seq x y z
N MET A 1 11.53 18.97 21.92
CA MET A 1 10.70 18.05 22.73
C MET A 1 11.41 16.71 22.76
N ARG A 2 11.46 15.98 23.88
CA ARG A 2 12.12 14.66 23.93
C ARG A 2 11.06 13.54 23.88
N LEU A 3 11.43 12.36 23.38
CA LEU A 3 10.55 11.18 23.29
C LEU A 3 9.82 10.84 24.61
N ARG A 4 10.52 11.00 25.74
CA ARG A 4 9.93 10.79 27.08
C ARG A 4 8.76 11.74 27.37
N ASP A 5 8.82 12.97 26.85
CA ASP A 5 7.76 13.96 27.04
C ASP A 5 6.54 13.61 26.20
N ILE A 6 6.75 13.14 24.96
CA ILE A 6 5.71 12.61 24.06
C ILE A 6 5.01 11.42 24.72
N HIS A 7 5.79 10.45 25.20
CA HIS A 7 5.25 9.26 25.84
C HIS A 7 4.39 9.58 27.06
N ARG A 8 4.84 10.55 27.88
CA ARG A 8 4.10 11.00 29.06
C ARG A 8 2.80 11.72 28.68
N ALA A 9 2.82 12.56 27.66
CA ALA A 9 1.63 13.25 27.18
C ALA A 9 0.59 12.28 26.60
N VAL A 10 1.02 11.31 25.80
CA VAL A 10 0.15 10.29 25.20
C VAL A 10 -0.49 9.42 26.29
N ALA A 11 0.29 8.98 27.28
CA ALA A 11 -0.25 8.22 28.41
C ALA A 11 -1.25 9.03 29.25
N ALA A 12 -0.98 10.34 29.45
CA ALA A 12 -1.89 11.21 30.18
C ALA A 12 -3.20 11.48 29.42
N ALA A 13 -3.16 11.58 28.09
CA ALA A 13 -4.33 11.86 27.26
C ALA A 13 -5.22 10.63 27.01
N THR A 14 -4.61 9.44 26.86
CA THR A 14 -5.32 8.20 26.48
C THR A 14 -5.55 7.26 27.65
N GLY A 15 -4.83 7.41 28.76
CA GLY A 15 -4.80 6.44 29.86
C GLY A 15 -4.08 5.13 29.52
N GLU A 16 -3.51 5.01 28.31
CA GLU A 16 -2.86 3.80 27.81
C GLU A 16 -1.33 3.88 27.93
N SER A 17 -0.69 2.74 28.18
CA SER A 17 0.77 2.65 28.19
C SER A 17 1.33 2.61 26.76
N ILE A 18 2.57 3.07 26.57
CA ILE A 18 3.29 2.99 25.28
C ILE A 18 3.36 1.55 24.76
N SER A 19 3.52 0.58 25.67
CA SER A 19 3.49 -0.84 25.34
C SER A 19 2.14 -1.29 24.78
N ARG A 20 1.03 -0.72 25.24
CA ARG A 20 -0.31 -1.00 24.71
C ARG A 20 -0.53 -0.33 23.36
N ILE A 21 -0.08 0.92 23.20
CA ILE A 21 -0.16 1.66 21.94
C ILE A 21 0.65 0.97 20.84
N GLY A 22 1.85 0.48 21.17
CA GLY A 22 2.67 -0.30 20.23
C GLY A 22 2.01 -1.62 19.81
N ARG A 23 1.28 -2.30 20.71
CA ARG A 23 0.51 -3.52 20.35
C ARG A 23 -0.68 -3.24 19.45
N LEU A 24 -1.20 -2.02 19.46
CA LEU A 24 -2.28 -1.57 18.59
C LEU A 24 -1.77 -1.16 17.19
N GLY A 25 -0.46 -1.28 16.93
CA GLY A 25 0.15 -0.94 15.65
C GLY A 25 0.46 0.54 15.47
N PHE A 26 0.38 1.35 16.53
CA PHE A 26 0.76 2.75 16.48
C PHE A 26 2.23 2.93 16.89
N GLN A 27 2.99 3.65 16.06
CA GLN A 27 4.38 3.99 16.29
C GLN A 27 4.47 5.50 16.57
N LEU A 28 4.94 5.87 17.77
CA LEU A 28 4.88 7.27 18.26
C LEU A 28 6.08 8.12 17.85
N GLU A 29 7.22 7.49 17.57
CA GLU A 29 8.37 8.11 16.94
C GLU A 29 8.84 7.14 15.86
N MET A 30 8.72 7.59 14.62
CA MET A 30 9.29 6.94 13.44
C MET A 30 10.02 8.06 12.71
N SER A 31 11.27 7.85 12.32
CA SER A 31 12.00 8.88 11.58
C SER A 31 11.35 9.08 10.21
N LEU A 32 11.51 10.27 9.62
CA LEU A 32 11.04 10.50 8.25
C LEU A 32 11.69 9.49 7.29
N GLU A 33 12.94 9.11 7.53
CA GLU A 33 13.61 8.07 6.72
C GLU A 33 13.01 6.66 6.92
N GLU A 34 12.38 6.37 8.06
CA GLU A 34 11.65 5.12 8.28
C GLU A 34 10.26 5.15 7.64
N LEU A 35 9.62 6.31 7.56
CA LEU A 35 8.36 6.52 6.83
C LEU A 35 8.53 6.33 5.33
N ASP A 36 9.60 6.87 4.76
CA ASP A 36 9.91 6.76 3.33
C ASP A 36 10.13 5.30 2.87
N GLN A 37 10.46 4.39 3.78
CA GLN A 37 10.60 2.95 3.49
C GLN A 37 9.26 2.25 3.25
N PHE A 38 8.15 2.84 3.73
CA PHE A 38 6.79 2.36 3.49
C PHE A 38 6.11 3.08 2.34
N GLU A 39 6.74 4.11 1.79
CA GLU A 39 6.29 4.72 0.55
C GLU A 39 6.49 3.68 -0.54
N ASP A 40 5.38 3.19 -1.12
CA ASP A 40 5.48 2.35 -2.31
C ASP A 40 6.13 3.22 -3.38
N VAL A 41 7.44 3.00 -3.61
CA VAL A 41 8.27 3.75 -4.58
C VAL A 41 7.67 3.71 -5.99
N ARG A 42 6.67 2.85 -6.20
CA ARG A 42 5.85 2.82 -7.39
C ARG A 42 4.83 3.96 -7.30
N ASN A 43 4.93 4.88 -8.27
CA ASN A 43 3.87 5.86 -8.55
C ASN A 43 2.48 5.17 -8.48
N PRO A 44 1.47 5.85 -7.93
CA PRO A 44 0.11 5.33 -7.90
C PRO A 44 -0.28 4.89 -9.30
N GLN A 45 -0.63 3.61 -9.44
CA GLN A 45 -1.04 3.08 -10.74
C GLN A 45 -2.43 3.61 -11.06
N VAL A 46 -2.52 4.42 -12.10
CA VAL A 46 -3.79 4.86 -12.66
C VAL A 46 -4.17 3.86 -13.74
N VAL A 47 -5.33 3.24 -13.60
CA VAL A 47 -5.88 2.31 -14.58
C VAL A 47 -7.02 2.99 -15.31
N ASP A 48 -6.90 3.11 -16.62
CA ASP A 48 -8.05 3.40 -17.48
C ASP A 48 -8.82 2.09 -17.70
N TRP A 49 -10.04 2.03 -17.21
CA TRP A 49 -10.88 0.84 -17.28
C TRP A 49 -11.38 0.57 -18.70
N ASP A 50 -11.56 1.62 -19.52
CA ASP A 50 -12.03 1.46 -20.89
C ASP A 50 -10.93 0.85 -21.77
N GLU A 51 -9.68 1.31 -21.60
CA GLU A 51 -8.51 0.75 -22.28
C GLU A 51 -8.24 -0.71 -21.86
N LEU A 52 -8.22 -0.97 -20.54
CA LEU A 52 -7.98 -2.32 -20.02
C LEU A 52 -9.03 -3.32 -20.50
N GLU A 53 -10.29 -2.91 -20.56
CA GLU A 53 -11.37 -3.77 -21.03
C GLU A 53 -11.29 -4.01 -22.55
N ALA A 54 -10.91 -2.99 -23.34
CA ALA A 54 -10.66 -3.16 -24.76
C ALA A 54 -9.51 -4.15 -25.05
N GLU A 55 -8.41 -4.09 -24.30
CA GLU A 55 -7.31 -5.05 -24.40
C GLU A 55 -7.76 -6.48 -24.07
N ARG A 56 -8.57 -6.64 -23.02
CA ARG A 56 -9.14 -7.95 -22.64
C ARG A 56 -10.02 -8.50 -23.74
N TYR A 57 -10.87 -7.68 -24.34
CA TYR A 57 -11.71 -8.08 -25.46
C TYR A 57 -10.86 -8.48 -26.67
N GLN A 58 -9.85 -7.70 -27.05
CA GLN A 58 -8.94 -8.06 -28.14
C GLN A 58 -8.24 -9.39 -27.87
N ARG A 59 -7.73 -9.58 -26.65
CA ARG A 59 -7.04 -10.83 -26.26
C ARG A 59 -7.98 -12.04 -26.21
N ALA A 60 -9.23 -11.84 -25.82
CA ALA A 60 -10.23 -12.91 -25.73
C ALA A 60 -10.79 -13.30 -27.10
N TYR A 61 -11.03 -12.33 -27.99
CA TYR A 61 -11.60 -12.60 -29.31
C TYR A 61 -10.53 -13.02 -30.34
N TRP A 62 -9.29 -12.51 -30.25
CA TRP A 62 -8.20 -12.78 -31.20
C TRP A 62 -7.14 -13.76 -30.65
N GLY A 63 -7.55 -14.67 -29.75
CA GLY A 63 -6.75 -15.83 -29.37
C GLY A 63 -6.34 -16.65 -30.62
N PRO A 64 -5.18 -17.34 -30.59
CA PRO A 64 -4.49 -17.84 -31.78
C PRO A 64 -5.46 -18.62 -32.66
N SER A 65 -5.73 -18.08 -33.85
CA SER A 65 -6.49 -18.79 -34.87
C SER A 65 -5.84 -20.16 -35.04
N ASP A 66 -6.64 -21.20 -34.91
CA ASP A 66 -6.31 -22.62 -35.03
C ASP A 66 -5.85 -22.96 -36.48
N ALA A 67 -4.78 -22.30 -36.93
CA ALA A 67 -4.19 -22.39 -38.26
C ALA A 67 -3.23 -23.58 -38.34
N SER A 68 -3.58 -24.71 -37.73
CA SER A 68 -2.82 -25.97 -37.80
C SER A 68 -3.67 -27.19 -38.16
N ARG A 69 -4.86 -27.00 -38.76
CA ARG A 69 -5.67 -28.11 -39.32
C ARG A 69 -5.96 -27.98 -40.83
N ALA A 70 -5.03 -27.43 -41.59
CA ALA A 70 -5.08 -27.50 -43.06
C ALA A 70 -3.67 -27.53 -43.68
N ALA A 71 -3.01 -28.68 -43.60
CA ALA A 71 -1.95 -29.11 -44.53
C ALA A 71 -1.88 -30.64 -44.54
#